data_AF-B6GW11-F1
#
_entry.id   AF-B6GW11-F1
#
_cell.length_a   1.000
_cell.length_b   1.000
_cell.length_c   1.000
_cell.angle_alpha   90.00
_cell.angle_beta   90.00
_cell.angle_gamma   90.00
#
_symmetry.space_group_name_H-M   'P 1'
#
loop_
_entity.id
_entity.type
_entity.pdbx_description
1 polymer ?
#
loop_
_entity_poly.entity_id
_entity_poly.type
_entity_poly.pdbx_seq_one_letter_code
_entity_poly.pdbx_strand_id
1 'polypeptide(L)'
;MSLLHSSFPGAGDFAPLFRLLDDYDVHRSGRKQSTARSFSPSFDVRESDDSYHLDGELPGLERKDIEIEFADPQTLMVKGHSKREYHYGPEMAQGNEVEKADQKSEPTHRFWASERSVGEFQRTFSFPVSVDQENVKASLKNGILSILVPKASTSVTKKITIE
;
A
#
# COMPACT_ATOMS: atom_id res chain seq x y z
N MET A 1 -26.18 13.28 45.80
CA MET A 1 -24.76 13.02 45.49
C MET A 1 -24.72 11.82 44.54
N SER A 2 -24.40 12.04 43.27
CA SER A 2 -23.10 11.67 42.65
C SER A 2 -23.07 10.19 42.21
N LEU A 3 -22.75 9.75 41.00
CA LEU A 3 -22.36 10.32 39.70
C LEU A 3 -22.60 9.21 38.64
N LEU A 4 -23.15 9.57 37.49
CA LEU A 4 -23.23 8.70 36.30
C LEU A 4 -21.82 8.49 35.73
N HIS A 5 -21.36 7.25 35.60
CA HIS A 5 -20.12 6.91 34.90
C HIS A 5 -20.43 6.63 33.43
N SER A 6 -20.16 7.60 32.56
CA SER A 6 -20.10 7.39 31.12
C SER A 6 -18.76 6.73 30.77
N SER A 7 -18.81 5.45 30.38
CA SER A 7 -17.67 4.74 29.79
C SER A 7 -17.45 5.26 28.37
N PHE A 8 -16.35 5.97 28.15
CA PHE A 8 -15.89 6.31 26.80
C PHE A 8 -15.18 5.08 26.19
N PRO A 9 -15.42 4.74 24.91
CA PRO A 9 -14.64 3.72 24.23
C PRO A 9 -13.24 4.25 23.92
N GLY A 10 -12.21 3.46 24.24
CA GLY A 10 -10.81 3.79 23.98
C GLY A 10 -10.47 3.77 22.49
N ALA A 11 -9.60 4.68 22.07
CA ALA A 11 -9.01 4.72 20.74
C ALA A 11 -8.11 3.48 20.54
N GLY A 12 -8.67 2.39 20.02
CA GLY A 12 -7.92 1.15 19.89
C GLY A 12 -8.57 0.03 19.09
N ASP A 13 -9.67 0.27 18.36
CA ASP A 13 -10.35 -0.84 17.66
C ASP A 13 -10.83 -0.43 16.25
N PHE A 14 -9.91 0.12 15.45
CA PHE A 14 -10.16 0.50 14.05
C PHE A 14 -9.59 -0.50 13.03
N ALA A 15 -8.93 -1.58 13.47
CA ALA A 15 -8.52 -2.69 12.60
C ALA A 15 -9.66 -3.19 11.67
N PRO A 16 -10.93 -3.32 12.12
CA PRO A 16 -12.01 -3.71 11.22
C PRO A 16 -12.38 -2.65 10.18
N LEU A 17 -12.14 -1.35 10.42
CA LEU A 17 -12.36 -0.31 9.41
C LEU A 17 -11.30 -0.36 8.32
N PHE A 18 -10.03 -0.55 8.67
CA PHE A 18 -8.97 -0.70 7.67
C PHE A 18 -9.24 -1.88 6.75
N ARG A 19 -9.71 -3.01 7.30
CA ARG A 19 -10.12 -4.18 6.50
C ARG A 19 -11.33 -3.90 5.62
N LEU A 20 -12.31 -3.13 6.12
CA LEU A 20 -13.51 -2.77 5.37
C LEU A 20 -13.20 -1.85 4.18
N LEU A 21 -12.27 -0.90 4.34
CA LEU A 21 -11.78 -0.07 3.23
C LEU A 21 -11.00 -0.89 2.20
N ASP A 22 -10.14 -1.81 2.65
CA ASP A 22 -9.41 -2.75 1.77
C ASP A 22 -10.39 -3.62 0.96
N ASP A 23 -11.40 -4.20 1.62
CA ASP A 23 -12.45 -4.97 0.97
C ASP A 23 -13.27 -4.10 0.00
N TYR A 24 -13.61 -2.85 0.35
CA TYR A 24 -14.36 -1.96 -0.53
C TYR A 24 -13.62 -1.61 -1.82
N ASP A 25 -12.29 -1.39 -1.77
CA ASP A 25 -11.50 -1.06 -2.96
C ASP A 25 -11.37 -2.28 -3.91
N VAL A 26 -11.17 -3.48 -3.33
CA VAL A 26 -11.27 -4.75 -4.07
C VAL A 26 -12.64 -4.91 -4.72
N HIS A 27 -13.74 -4.59 -4.03
CA HIS A 27 -15.10 -4.71 -4.58
C HIS A 27 -15.44 -3.63 -5.63
N ARG A 28 -14.89 -2.41 -5.53
CA ARG A 28 -15.15 -1.33 -6.49
C ARG A 28 -14.46 -1.56 -7.85
N SER A 29 -13.37 -2.31 -7.86
CA SER A 29 -12.71 -2.77 -9.09
C SER A 29 -13.53 -3.84 -9.87
N GLY A 30 -14.61 -4.36 -9.28
CA GLY A 30 -15.45 -5.42 -9.86
C GLY A 30 -16.46 -5.00 -10.95
N ARG A 31 -16.49 -3.75 -11.43
CA ARG A 31 -17.46 -3.32 -12.47
C ARG A 31 -16.87 -2.79 -13.78
N LYS A 32 -15.58 -3.00 -14.05
CA LYS A 32 -15.06 -2.99 -15.43
C LYS A 32 -14.02 -4.09 -15.55
N GLN A 33 -14.11 -4.81 -16.67
CA GLN A 33 -13.28 -5.94 -17.04
C GLN A 33 -11.81 -5.52 -17.18
N SER A 34 -11.12 -5.39 -16.04
CA SER A 34 -9.66 -5.31 -15.98
C SER A 34 -9.13 -6.74 -16.01
N THR A 35 -8.39 -7.07 -17.06
CA THR A 35 -7.62 -8.33 -17.15
C THR A 35 -6.30 -8.26 -16.37
N ALA A 36 -5.97 -7.12 -15.78
CA ALA A 36 -4.83 -7.01 -14.88
C ALA A 36 -5.26 -7.53 -13.50
N ARG A 37 -4.71 -8.68 -13.12
CA ARG A 37 -4.84 -9.21 -11.76
C ARG A 37 -4.23 -8.18 -10.82
N SER A 38 -5.07 -7.43 -10.12
CA SER A 38 -4.61 -6.60 -9.01
C SER A 38 -4.38 -7.49 -7.79
N PHE A 39 -3.35 -7.20 -6.99
CA PHE A 39 -3.15 -7.84 -5.69
C PHE A 39 -2.94 -6.79 -4.60
N SER A 40 -3.14 -7.18 -3.35
CA SER A 40 -2.84 -6.32 -2.18
C SER A 40 -1.64 -6.92 -1.44
N PRO A 41 -0.46 -6.27 -1.46
CA PRO A 41 0.71 -6.71 -0.71
C PRO A 41 0.46 -6.69 0.80
N SER A 42 1.06 -7.62 1.52
CA SER A 42 1.01 -7.68 2.98
C SER A 42 1.80 -6.53 3.59
N PHE A 43 1.27 -5.90 4.63
CA PHE A 43 1.93 -4.85 5.40
C PHE A 43 1.68 -5.00 6.89
N ASP A 44 2.74 -4.83 7.67
CA ASP A 44 2.66 -4.53 9.10
C ASP A 44 2.53 -3.01 9.29
N VAL A 45 1.71 -2.60 10.26
CA VAL A 45 1.54 -1.19 10.64
C VAL A 45 1.70 -1.08 12.14
N ARG A 46 2.62 -0.22 12.57
CA ARG A 46 2.90 0.06 13.98
C ARG A 46 2.84 1.55 14.25
N GLU A 47 2.39 1.91 15.44
CA GLU A 47 2.31 3.29 15.90
C GLU A 47 3.23 3.48 17.11
N SER A 48 3.97 4.59 17.12
CA SER A 48 4.68 5.13 18.28
C SER A 48 4.03 6.44 18.71
N ASP A 49 4.57 7.08 19.75
CA ASP A 49 4.08 8.39 20.21
C ASP A 49 4.21 9.48 19.12
N ASP A 50 5.24 9.39 18.28
CA ASP A 50 5.64 10.42 17.32
C ASP A 50 5.44 10.05 15.85
N SER A 51 5.16 8.78 15.51
CA SER A 51 5.12 8.34 14.11
C SER A 51 4.33 7.04 13.89
N TYR A 52 4.06 6.76 12.62
CA TYR A 52 3.60 5.47 12.12
C TYR A 52 4.71 4.81 11.30
N HIS A 53 4.84 3.49 11.44
CA HIS A 53 5.79 2.66 10.72
C HIS A 53 5.04 1.60 9.92
N LEU A 54 5.24 1.60 8.60
CA LEU A 54 4.61 0.65 7.69
C LEU A 54 5.72 -0.19 7.05
N ASP A 55 5.61 -1.52 7.15
CA ASP A 55 6.59 -2.45 6.59
C ASP A 55 5.87 -3.45 5.69
N GLY A 56 6.12 -3.40 4.37
CA GLY A 56 5.39 -4.19 3.37
C GLY A 56 6.25 -5.10 2.53
N GLU A 57 5.72 -6.28 2.19
CA GLU A 57 6.39 -7.27 1.35
C GLU A 57 6.20 -6.95 -0.15
N LEU A 58 7.29 -6.54 -0.79
CA LEU A 58 7.38 -6.18 -2.21
C LEU A 58 8.60 -6.86 -2.88
N PRO A 59 8.63 -8.20 -2.93
CA PRO A 59 9.79 -8.94 -3.46
C PRO A 59 9.97 -8.76 -4.96
N GLY A 60 11.22 -8.56 -5.39
CA GLY A 60 11.59 -8.45 -6.81
C GLY A 60 11.19 -7.14 -7.48
N LEU A 61 10.75 -6.13 -6.71
CA LEU A 61 10.47 -4.80 -7.24
C LEU A 61 11.68 -3.88 -7.07
N GLU A 62 11.89 -3.00 -8.05
CA GLU A 62 12.82 -1.89 -7.89
C GLU A 62 12.08 -0.64 -7.38
N ARG A 63 12.83 0.33 -6.85
CA ARG A 63 12.25 1.58 -6.32
C ARG A 63 11.43 2.34 -7.36
N LYS A 64 11.82 2.25 -8.63
CA LYS A 64 11.16 2.94 -9.75
C LYS A 64 9.78 2.33 -10.09
N ASP A 65 9.52 1.10 -9.64
CA ASP A 65 8.28 0.37 -9.91
C ASP A 65 7.23 0.58 -8.80
N ILE A 66 7.55 1.45 -7.83
CA ILE A 66 6.72 1.74 -6.65
C ILE A 66 6.47 3.24 -6.59
N GLU A 67 5.19 3.60 -6.44
CA GLU A 67 4.74 4.97 -6.22
C GLU A 67 4.12 5.07 -4.81
N ILE A 68 4.49 6.12 -4.08
CA ILE A 68 3.98 6.41 -2.75
C ILE A 68 3.49 7.85 -2.77
N GLU A 69 2.19 8.05 -2.56
CA GLU A 69 1.55 9.36 -2.62
C GLU A 69 0.52 9.53 -1.51
N PHE A 70 0.23 10.77 -1.14
CA PHE A 70 -0.93 11.07 -0.30
C PHE A 70 -2.14 11.34 -1.20
N ALA A 71 -3.18 10.51 -1.07
CA ALA A 71 -4.45 10.70 -1.77
C ALA A 71 -5.25 11.87 -1.17
N ASP A 72 -5.07 12.12 0.13
CA ASP A 72 -5.63 13.23 0.89
C ASP A 72 -4.69 13.55 2.09
N PRO A 73 -4.96 14.59 2.91
CA PRO A 73 -4.07 15.01 4.00
C PRO A 73 -3.66 13.92 5.00
N GLN A 74 -4.43 12.84 5.15
CA GLN A 74 -4.18 11.78 6.14
C GLN A 74 -4.16 10.38 5.54
N THR A 75 -4.29 10.23 4.23
CA THR A 75 -4.34 8.93 3.55
C THR A 75 -3.14 8.74 2.64
N LEU A 76 -2.23 7.84 3.04
CA LEU A 76 -1.10 7.38 2.24
C LEU A 76 -1.52 6.22 1.34
N MET A 77 -1.11 6.26 0.09
CA MET A 77 -1.34 5.20 -0.88
C MET A 77 -0.02 4.70 -1.44
N VAL A 78 0.11 3.38 -1.53
CA VAL A 78 1.26 2.68 -2.10
C VAL A 78 0.78 1.90 -3.31
N LYS A 79 1.36 2.17 -4.48
CA LYS A 79 1.01 1.55 -5.76
C LYS A 79 2.24 1.01 -6.46
N GLY A 80 2.03 0.10 -7.40
CA GLY A 80 3.07 -0.34 -8.30
C GLY A 80 2.64 -1.50 -9.19
N HIS A 81 3.60 -2.11 -9.86
CA HIS A 81 3.36 -3.25 -10.74
C HIS A 81 4.48 -4.29 -10.65
N SER A 82 4.13 -5.53 -10.26
CA SER A 82 5.07 -6.65 -10.16
C SER A 82 4.97 -7.57 -11.38
N LYS A 83 6.14 -7.93 -11.93
CA LYS A 83 6.25 -8.84 -13.08
C LYS A 83 6.88 -10.17 -12.66
N ARG A 84 6.57 -11.23 -13.41
CA ARG A 84 7.26 -12.52 -13.26
C ARG A 84 8.62 -12.45 -13.91
N GLU A 85 9.65 -12.41 -13.08
CA GLU A 85 11.03 -12.64 -13.49
C GLU A 85 11.49 -14.06 -13.09
N TYR A 86 12.38 -14.63 -13.91
CA TYR A 86 13.02 -15.92 -13.71
C TYR A 86 14.51 -15.79 -14.02
N HIS A 87 15.38 -16.27 -13.13
CA HIS A 87 16.84 -16.17 -13.28
C HIS A 87 17.51 -17.43 -13.85
N TYR A 88 16.75 -18.52 -14.01
CA TYR A 88 17.23 -19.79 -14.58
C TYR A 88 16.18 -20.33 -15.56
N GLY A 89 16.55 -20.46 -16.83
CA GLY A 89 15.66 -20.76 -17.96
C GLY A 89 16.08 -19.94 -19.18
N PRO A 90 15.75 -20.35 -20.42
CA PRO A 90 16.29 -19.68 -21.60
C PRO A 90 15.86 -18.21 -21.63
N GLU A 91 16.83 -17.32 -21.85
CA GLU A 91 16.60 -15.98 -22.39
C GLU A 91 15.71 -16.09 -23.64
N MET A 92 14.44 -15.70 -23.53
CA MET A 92 13.49 -15.51 -24.63
C MET A 92 12.47 -14.49 -24.12
N ALA A 93 12.44 -13.22 -24.52
CA ALA A 93 13.04 -12.56 -25.65
C ALA A 93 13.36 -11.09 -25.30
N GLN A 94 14.64 -10.73 -25.38
CA GLN A 94 15.02 -9.43 -25.92
C GLN A 94 15.67 -9.72 -27.26
N GLY A 95 15.02 -9.27 -28.33
CA GLY A 95 15.48 -9.44 -29.69
C GLY A 95 14.63 -8.63 -30.63
N ASN A 96 15.06 -7.38 -30.82
CA ASN A 96 14.87 -6.50 -31.97
C ASN A 96 13.48 -6.31 -32.59
N GLU A 97 13.15 -5.04 -32.77
CA GLU A 97 12.14 -4.51 -33.67
C GLU A 97 12.04 -5.32 -34.96
N VAL A 98 10.88 -5.95 -35.18
CA VAL A 98 10.26 -6.01 -36.49
C VAL A 98 8.79 -5.68 -36.29
N GLU A 99 8.40 -4.54 -36.85
CA GLU A 99 7.03 -4.15 -37.10
C GLU A 99 6.24 -5.33 -37.69
N LYS A 100 5.22 -5.82 -36.98
CA LYS A 100 3.86 -6.08 -37.49
C LYS A 100 2.95 -6.66 -36.42
N ALA A 101 1.74 -6.11 -36.42
CA ALA A 101 0.64 -6.38 -35.53
C ALA A 101 0.17 -7.85 -35.54
N ASP A 102 -0.50 -8.22 -34.44
CA ASP A 102 -1.38 -9.38 -34.31
C ASP A 102 -0.72 -10.75 -34.40
N GLN A 103 0.04 -11.13 -33.36
CA GLN A 103 0.16 -12.53 -32.96
C GLN A 103 0.59 -12.67 -31.49
N LYS A 104 -0.35 -13.14 -30.68
CA LYS A 104 -0.23 -13.45 -29.26
C LYS A 104 0.71 -14.65 -29.10
N SER A 105 2.00 -14.41 -28.84
CA SER A 105 2.96 -15.45 -28.51
C SER A 105 2.65 -16.00 -27.11
N GLU A 106 2.10 -17.21 -27.05
CA GLU A 106 1.79 -17.91 -25.80
C GLU A 106 3.09 -18.37 -25.10
N PRO A 107 3.18 -18.29 -23.77
CA PRO A 107 4.40 -18.58 -23.03
C PRO A 107 4.81 -20.06 -23.10
N THR A 108 6.12 -20.30 -23.27
CA THR A 108 6.79 -21.59 -23.54
C THR A 108 6.90 -22.55 -22.35
N HIS A 109 6.27 -22.26 -21.21
CA HIS A 109 6.37 -23.07 -19.99
C HIS A 109 5.01 -23.55 -19.48
N ARG A 110 4.90 -24.86 -19.21
CA ARG A 110 3.75 -25.43 -18.50
C ARG A 110 3.87 -25.18 -17.00
N PHE A 111 2.97 -24.37 -16.45
CA PHE A 111 2.86 -24.18 -15.00
C PHE A 111 2.25 -25.42 -14.35
N TRP A 112 3.00 -26.06 -13.44
CA TRP A 112 2.45 -27.05 -12.51
C TRP A 112 1.79 -26.38 -11.29
N ALA A 113 2.30 -25.21 -10.90
CA ALA A 113 1.73 -24.34 -9.87
C ALA A 113 2.00 -22.86 -10.21
N SER A 114 1.16 -21.96 -9.69
CA SER A 114 1.25 -20.52 -9.93
C SER A 114 0.74 -19.75 -8.71
N GLU A 115 1.61 -19.62 -7.71
CA GLU A 115 1.26 -19.05 -6.40
C GLU A 115 1.72 -17.59 -6.22
N ARG A 116 2.74 -17.16 -6.99
CA ARG A 116 3.26 -15.78 -6.94
C ARG A 116 2.18 -14.79 -7.40
N SER A 117 1.82 -13.87 -6.50
CA SER A 117 1.07 -12.65 -6.81
C SER A 117 1.89 -11.75 -7.73
N VAL A 118 1.33 -11.40 -8.89
CA VAL A 118 1.94 -10.52 -9.90
C VAL A 118 0.83 -9.73 -10.58
N GLY A 119 1.19 -8.55 -11.11
CA GLY A 119 0.27 -7.59 -11.67
C GLY A 119 0.34 -6.25 -10.94
N GLU A 120 -0.67 -5.42 -11.16
CA GLU A 120 -0.80 -4.13 -10.49
C GLU A 120 -1.14 -4.32 -9.01
N PHE A 121 -0.72 -3.41 -8.16
CA PHE A 121 -1.15 -3.40 -6.77
C PHE A 121 -1.41 -1.99 -6.28
N GLN A 122 -2.28 -1.89 -5.29
CA GLN A 122 -2.59 -0.67 -4.56
C GLN A 122 -2.94 -1.05 -3.13
N ARG A 123 -2.38 -0.31 -2.16
CA ARG A 123 -2.75 -0.44 -0.75
C ARG A 123 -2.77 0.94 -0.11
N THR A 124 -3.79 1.18 0.70
CA THR A 124 -4.09 2.50 1.26
C THR A 124 -4.06 2.46 2.79
N PHE A 125 -3.56 3.52 3.42
CA PHE A 125 -3.44 3.67 4.87
C PHE A 125 -3.95 5.04 5.29
N SER A 126 -5.02 5.09 6.07
CA SER A 126 -5.54 6.34 6.65
C SER A 126 -5.07 6.51 8.10
N PHE A 127 -4.48 7.64 8.43
CA PHE A 127 -3.98 7.89 9.78
C PHE A 127 -5.03 8.61 10.64
N PRO A 128 -5.23 8.19 11.90
CA PRO A 128 -6.25 8.79 12.76
C PRO A 128 -5.91 10.21 13.23
N VAL A 129 -4.63 10.61 13.15
CA VAL A 129 -4.15 11.95 13.49
C VAL A 129 -3.44 12.58 12.30
N SER A 130 -3.30 13.91 12.30
CA SER A 130 -2.58 14.61 11.24
C SER A 130 -1.14 14.14 11.19
N VAL A 131 -0.60 14.00 9.99
CA VAL A 131 0.78 13.58 9.74
C VAL A 131 1.59 14.70 9.10
N ASP A 132 2.90 14.66 9.31
CA ASP A 132 3.85 15.54 8.65
C ASP A 132 4.28 14.90 7.32
N GLN A 133 3.66 15.35 6.23
CA GLN A 133 3.91 14.80 4.90
C GLN A 133 5.29 15.17 4.35
N GLU A 134 5.86 16.29 4.79
CA GLU A 134 7.15 16.79 4.29
C GLU A 134 8.31 15.93 4.79
N ASN A 135 8.14 15.28 5.95
CA ASN A 135 9.18 14.50 6.60
C ASN A 135 8.98 12.97 6.50
N VAL A 136 8.11 12.51 5.61
CA VAL A 136 7.95 11.08 5.31
C VAL A 136 9.21 10.52 4.69
N LYS A 137 9.61 9.31 5.13
CA LYS A 137 10.78 8.60 4.61
C LYS A 137 10.39 7.21 4.16
N ALA A 138 10.94 6.76 3.05
CA ALA A 138 10.73 5.41 2.55
C ALA A 138 12.07 4.75 2.17
N SER A 139 12.17 3.44 2.36
CA SER A 139 13.30 2.63 1.90
C SER A 139 12.85 1.25 1.46
N LEU A 140 13.42 0.76 0.37
CA LEU A 140 13.22 -0.61 -0.11
C LEU A 140 14.52 -1.38 0.02
N LYS A 141 14.50 -2.46 0.82
CA LYS A 141 15.67 -3.32 1.05
C LYS A 141 15.24 -4.78 1.13
N ASN A 142 15.88 -5.64 0.35
CA ASN A 142 15.63 -7.09 0.35
C ASN A 142 14.15 -7.47 0.15
N GLY A 143 13.43 -6.69 -0.66
CA GLY A 143 12.00 -6.91 -0.91
C GLY A 143 11.06 -6.40 0.19
N ILE A 144 11.56 -5.65 1.18
CA ILE A 144 10.73 -5.00 2.21
C ILE A 144 10.73 -3.50 2.00
N LEU A 145 9.54 -2.93 1.83
CA LEU A 145 9.30 -1.49 1.79
C LEU A 145 8.98 -0.99 3.21
N SER A 146 9.88 -0.22 3.79
CA SER A 146 9.68 0.45 5.08
C SER A 146 9.37 1.92 4.87
N ILE A 147 8.27 2.40 5.45
CA ILE A 147 7.81 3.79 5.40
C ILE A 147 7.67 4.33 6.83
N LEU A 148 8.33 5.44 7.11
CA LEU A 148 8.18 6.22 8.33
C LEU A 148 7.30 7.44 8.03
N VAL A 149 6.18 7.56 8.75
CA VAL A 149 5.25 8.68 8.63
C VAL A 149 5.16 9.41 9.97
N PRO A 150 5.87 10.54 10.15
CA PRO A 150 5.81 11.30 11.39
C PRO A 150 4.42 11.89 11.63
N LYS A 151 3.99 11.94 12.89
CA LYS A 151 2.79 12.68 13.30
C LYS A 151 3.09 14.18 13.22
N ALA A 152 2.11 14.96 12.78
CA ALA A 152 2.23 16.41 12.77
C ALA A 152 2.39 16.91 14.22
N SER A 153 3.31 17.84 14.44
CA SER A 153 3.43 18.50 15.75
C SER A 153 2.09 19.15 16.10
N THR A 154 1.54 18.82 17.27
CA THR A 154 0.29 19.41 17.71
C THR A 154 0.53 20.90 17.95
N SER A 155 -0.01 21.74 17.07
CA SER A 155 -0.14 23.17 17.29
C SER A 155 -0.63 23.39 18.73
N VAL A 156 0.16 24.09 19.54
CA VAL A 156 -0.15 24.37 20.96
C VAL A 156 -1.57 24.91 21.03
N THR A 157 -2.47 24.15 21.66
CA THR A 157 -3.88 24.53 21.81
C THR A 157 -3.95 25.91 22.44
N LYS A 158 -4.37 26.92 21.67
CA LYS A 158 -4.58 28.27 22.21
C LYS A 158 -5.76 28.19 23.17
N LYS A 159 -5.48 28.38 24.47
CA LYS A 159 -6.52 28.50 25.49
C LYS A 159 -7.32 29.77 25.19
N ILE A 160 -8.60 29.63 24.89
CA ILE A 160 -9.50 30.78 24.73
C ILE A 160 -10.03 31.13 26.12
N THR A 161 -9.80 32.38 26.53
CA THR A 161 -10.41 32.93 27.75
C THR A 161 -11.78 33.50 27.38
N ILE A 162 -12.80 33.19 28.18
CA ILE A 162 -14.15 33.75 28.04
C ILE A 162 -14.15 35.15 28.68
N GLU A 163 -14.69 36.15 27.99
CA GLU A 163 -14.97 37.50 28.53
C GLU A 163 -16.36 37.60 29.15
#